data_AF-A0A5S9M8S5-F1
#
_entry.id   AF-A0A5S9M8S5-F1
#
_cell.length_a   1.000
_cell.length_b   1.000
_cell.length_c   1.000
_cell.angle_alpha   90.00
_cell.angle_beta   90.00
_cell.angle_gamma   90.00
#
_symmetry.space_group_name_H-M   'P 1'
#
loop_
_entity.id
_entity.type
_entity.pdbx_description
1 polymer ?
#
loop_
_entity_poly.entity_id
_entity_poly.type
_entity_poly.pdbx_seq_one_letter_code
_entity_poly.pdbx_strand_id
1 'polypeptide(L)'
;MTPLRKKKPYVKFGISPFGVWRNIKDDPTGSNTTAGMTNYDDLYADTREWIQQHDIDYVTPQIYWSIGFQAAAYDVLTKWWSNEVKGEPVHLYIGQAAYKINQNSDPAWSDPEEYFRQIELNRQSQLVQGSMHFSLKDINRNPLNVKDRLIEESYRKPALIPEMPWLHQKAPKNQSFNL
;
A
#
# COMPACT_ATOMS: atom_id res chain seq x y z
N MET A 1 -20.46 9.65 7.90
CA MET A 1 -19.97 8.95 9.12
C MET A 1 -20.55 7.54 9.20
N THR A 2 -19.71 6.52 9.00
CA THR A 2 -20.11 5.11 8.87
C THR A 2 -20.65 4.51 10.19
N PRO A 3 -21.52 3.46 10.13
CA PRO A 3 -22.02 2.76 11.32
C PRO A 3 -20.91 2.19 12.22
N LEU A 4 -19.77 1.80 11.62
CA LEU A 4 -18.60 1.31 12.34
C LEU A 4 -18.03 2.38 13.29
N ARG A 5 -17.83 3.61 12.79
CA ARG A 5 -17.33 4.72 13.60
C ARG A 5 -18.26 5.06 14.77
N LYS A 6 -19.58 4.90 14.61
CA LYS A 6 -20.56 5.10 15.71
C LYS A 6 -20.45 4.04 16.81
N LYS A 7 -20.16 2.78 16.47
CA LYS A 7 -20.19 1.65 17.41
C LYS A 7 -18.83 1.33 18.04
N LYS A 8 -17.76 1.45 17.27
CA LYS A 8 -16.39 1.11 17.67
C LYS A 8 -15.40 2.14 17.09
N PRO A 9 -15.35 3.34 17.65
CA PRO A 9 -14.56 4.44 17.08
C PRO A 9 -13.04 4.23 17.11
N TYR A 10 -12.55 3.24 17.86
CA TYR A 10 -11.15 2.83 17.88
C TYR A 10 -10.78 1.83 16.76
N VAL A 11 -11.75 1.32 16.00
CA VAL A 11 -11.49 0.42 14.87
C VAL A 11 -11.18 1.24 13.63
N LYS A 12 -9.97 1.06 13.10
CA LYS A 12 -9.54 1.68 11.84
C LYS A 12 -10.23 1.02 10.65
N PHE A 13 -10.77 1.83 9.75
CA PHE A 13 -11.38 1.41 8.49
C PHE A 13 -10.48 1.78 7.31
N GLY A 14 -10.20 0.84 6.43
CA GLY A 14 -9.43 1.13 5.23
C GLY A 14 -9.71 0.15 4.11
N ILE A 15 -9.29 0.54 2.91
CA ILE A 15 -9.60 -0.15 1.66
C ILE A 15 -8.32 -0.35 0.87
N SER A 16 -8.17 -1.51 0.24
CA SER A 16 -7.06 -1.82 -0.67
C SER A 16 -7.53 -1.83 -2.12
N PRO A 17 -7.53 -0.68 -2.82
CA PRO A 17 -7.97 -0.59 -4.21
C PRO A 17 -6.89 -1.06 -5.19
N PHE A 18 -7.22 -1.10 -6.49
CA PHE A 18 -6.22 -1.32 -7.54
C PHE A 18 -5.16 -0.22 -7.54
N GLY A 19 -3.97 -0.51 -8.07
CA GLY A 19 -2.84 0.42 -7.99
C GLY A 19 -2.96 1.69 -8.84
N VAL A 20 -3.87 1.73 -9.82
CA VAL A 20 -4.09 2.89 -10.70
C VAL A 20 -5.49 3.45 -10.48
N TRP A 21 -5.60 4.70 -10.01
CA TRP A 21 -6.89 5.40 -9.91
C TRP A 21 -7.42 5.78 -11.29
N ARG A 22 -6.63 6.56 -12.04
CA ARG A 22 -6.83 6.92 -13.45
C ARG A 22 -5.47 7.07 -14.15
N ASN A 23 -5.44 6.83 -15.46
CA ASN A 23 -4.28 7.12 -16.29
C ASN A 23 -4.24 8.61 -16.63
N ILE A 24 -3.05 9.16 -16.88
CA ILE A 24 -2.84 10.57 -17.24
C ILE A 24 -3.57 10.99 -18.53
N LYS A 25 -3.81 10.04 -19.44
CA LYS A 25 -4.55 10.28 -20.69
C LYS A 25 -6.05 10.53 -20.44
N ASP A 26 -6.60 9.94 -19.37
CA ASP A 26 -8.02 9.95 -19.05
C ASP A 26 -8.34 11.11 -18.08
N ASP A 27 -7.36 11.46 -17.22
CA ASP A 27 -7.41 12.64 -16.34
C ASP A 27 -5.99 13.24 -16.20
N PRO A 28 -5.77 14.54 -16.46
CA PRO A 28 -4.45 15.17 -16.37
C PRO A 28 -3.84 15.15 -14.96
N THR A 29 -4.64 14.92 -13.93
CA THR A 29 -4.22 14.75 -12.53
C THR A 29 -4.07 13.28 -12.13
N GLY A 30 -4.34 12.36 -13.05
CA GLY A 30 -4.09 10.93 -12.91
C GLY A 30 -2.60 10.60 -12.87
N SER A 31 -2.30 9.33 -12.63
CA SER A 31 -0.92 8.85 -12.59
C SER A 31 -0.33 8.77 -13.99
N ASN A 32 0.98 9.02 -14.14
CA ASN A 32 1.69 8.88 -15.42
C ASN A 32 1.84 7.40 -15.81
N THR A 33 0.73 6.78 -16.18
CA THR A 33 0.57 5.36 -16.46
C THR A 33 -0.34 5.15 -17.67
N THR A 34 -0.32 3.93 -18.19
CA THR A 34 -1.18 3.46 -19.29
C THR A 34 -1.74 2.08 -18.94
N ALA A 35 -2.20 1.91 -17.71
CA ALA A 35 -2.77 0.65 -17.25
C ALA A 35 -4.06 0.32 -18.03
N GLY A 36 -4.24 -0.97 -18.32
CA GLY A 36 -5.43 -1.46 -19.04
C GLY A 36 -6.70 -1.53 -18.19
N MET A 37 -6.59 -1.33 -16.87
CA MET A 37 -7.71 -1.25 -15.94
C MET A 37 -7.38 -0.21 -14.87
N THR A 38 -8.39 0.52 -14.40
CA THR A 38 -8.24 1.59 -13.40
C THR A 38 -9.39 1.54 -12.38
N ASN A 39 -9.20 2.13 -11.20
CA ASN A 39 -10.24 2.14 -10.17
C ASN A 39 -11.47 2.92 -10.61
N TYR A 40 -11.28 4.13 -11.16
CA TYR A 40 -12.39 5.02 -11.47
C TYR A 40 -13.18 4.55 -12.70
N ASP A 41 -12.47 4.27 -13.81
CA ASP A 41 -13.11 4.07 -15.11
C ASP A 41 -13.68 2.66 -15.29
N ASP A 42 -13.09 1.64 -14.65
CA ASP A 42 -13.49 0.24 -14.85
C ASP A 42 -14.12 -0.41 -13.61
N LEU A 43 -13.68 -0.02 -12.41
CA LEU A 43 -14.09 -0.63 -11.14
C LEU A 43 -15.10 0.21 -10.35
N TYR A 44 -15.47 1.41 -10.86
CA TYR A 44 -16.39 2.34 -10.21
C TYR A 44 -16.01 2.67 -8.76
N ALA A 45 -14.70 2.77 -8.52
CA ALA A 45 -14.10 3.03 -7.22
C ALA A 45 -13.36 4.38 -7.25
N ASP A 46 -14.02 5.46 -6.83
CA ASP A 46 -13.35 6.76 -6.71
C ASP A 46 -12.55 6.86 -5.41
N THR A 47 -11.33 6.33 -5.45
CA THR A 47 -10.40 6.34 -4.33
C THR A 47 -9.98 7.75 -3.93
N ARG A 48 -9.95 8.69 -4.86
CA ARG A 48 -9.61 10.08 -4.56
C ARG A 48 -10.72 10.74 -3.75
N GLU A 49 -11.98 10.51 -4.12
CA GLU A 49 -13.11 10.99 -3.35
C GLU A 49 -13.07 10.44 -1.91
N TRP A 50 -12.83 9.14 -1.73
CA TRP A 50 -12.73 8.54 -0.38
C TRP A 50 -11.63 9.18 0.47
N ILE A 51 -10.50 9.54 -0.15
CA ILE A 51 -9.40 10.23 0.51
C ILE A 51 -9.82 11.66 0.86
N GLN A 52 -10.35 12.43 -0.08
CA GLN A 52 -10.69 13.86 0.12
C GLN A 52 -11.88 14.07 1.06
N GLN A 53 -12.83 13.12 1.12
CA GLN A 53 -13.98 13.16 2.02
C GLN A 53 -13.71 12.51 3.39
N HIS A 54 -12.50 11.99 3.61
CA HIS A 54 -12.07 11.35 4.87
C HIS A 54 -12.94 10.15 5.30
N ASP A 55 -13.47 9.43 4.31
CA ASP A 55 -14.35 8.28 4.52
C ASP A 55 -13.60 7.04 5.02
N ILE A 56 -12.29 6.98 4.75
CA ILE A 56 -11.37 5.93 5.19
C ILE A 56 -10.30 6.50 6.13
N ASP A 57 -9.77 5.67 7.02
CA ASP A 57 -8.64 6.00 7.90
C ASP A 57 -7.29 5.68 7.23
N TYR A 58 -7.28 4.71 6.32
CA TYR A 58 -6.13 4.37 5.51
C TYR A 58 -6.51 3.81 4.14
N VAL A 59 -5.60 3.96 3.18
CA VAL A 59 -5.67 3.36 1.85
C VAL A 59 -4.45 2.47 1.62
N THR A 60 -4.67 1.35 0.92
CA THR A 60 -3.60 0.41 0.55
C THR A 60 -3.63 0.06 -0.94
N PRO A 61 -3.20 0.95 -1.86
CA PRO A 61 -3.17 0.64 -3.28
C PRO A 61 -2.33 -0.61 -3.60
N GLN A 62 -2.88 -1.48 -4.45
CA GLN A 62 -2.22 -2.69 -4.93
C GLN A 62 -1.22 -2.36 -6.06
N ILE A 63 -0.02 -1.90 -5.69
CA ILE A 63 1.04 -1.59 -6.65
C ILE A 63 1.82 -2.86 -6.95
N TYR A 64 1.27 -3.69 -7.84
CA TYR A 64 1.75 -5.04 -8.13
C TYR A 64 2.66 -5.14 -9.36
N TRP A 65 3.33 -4.05 -9.74
CA TRP A 65 4.28 -4.01 -10.85
C TRP A 65 5.69 -3.77 -10.34
N SER A 66 6.69 -4.04 -11.18
CA SER A 66 8.08 -3.73 -10.86
C SER A 66 8.39 -2.23 -10.96
N ILE A 67 9.50 -1.84 -10.35
CA ILE A 67 10.09 -0.51 -10.54
C ILE A 67 10.42 -0.32 -12.02
N GLY A 68 10.01 0.82 -12.59
CA GLY A 68 10.22 1.11 -14.01
C GLY A 68 9.33 0.32 -15.00
N PHE A 69 8.35 -0.46 -14.52
CA PHE A 69 7.42 -1.17 -15.42
C PHE A 69 6.65 -0.20 -16.33
N GLN A 70 6.80 -0.35 -17.65
CA GLN A 70 6.38 0.67 -18.63
C GLN A 70 4.94 1.17 -18.47
N ALA A 71 3.97 0.27 -18.24
CA ALA A 71 2.56 0.66 -18.19
C ALA A 71 2.11 1.19 -16.81
N ALA A 72 2.81 0.83 -15.72
CA ALA A 72 2.35 1.05 -14.35
C ALA A 72 3.51 0.98 -13.34
N ALA A 73 4.56 1.77 -13.57
CA ALA A 73 5.81 1.69 -12.82
C ALA A 73 5.58 1.90 -11.31
N TYR A 74 6.18 1.02 -10.50
CA TYR A 74 5.99 1.01 -9.05
C TYR A 74 6.34 2.35 -8.39
N ASP A 75 7.45 2.96 -8.82
CA ASP A 75 7.98 4.22 -8.32
C ASP A 75 7.12 5.42 -8.70
N VAL A 76 6.59 5.42 -9.93
CA VAL A 76 5.62 6.44 -10.38
C VAL A 76 4.34 6.36 -9.55
N LEU A 77 3.81 5.16 -9.34
CA LEU A 77 2.58 4.98 -8.57
C LEU A 77 2.76 5.30 -7.09
N THR A 78 3.86 4.86 -6.48
CA THR A 78 4.14 5.16 -5.06
C THR A 78 4.24 6.66 -4.82
N LYS A 79 4.88 7.40 -5.73
CA LYS A 79 4.96 8.86 -5.70
C LYS A 79 3.58 9.50 -5.89
N TRP A 80 2.78 9.01 -6.84
CA TRP A 80 1.45 9.54 -7.11
C TRP A 80 0.52 9.35 -5.90
N TRP A 81 0.45 8.15 -5.33
CA TRP A 81 -0.35 7.87 -4.13
C TRP A 81 0.14 8.65 -2.90
N SER A 82 1.45 8.86 -2.76
CA SER A 82 1.98 9.73 -1.71
C SER A 82 1.44 11.15 -1.83
N ASN A 83 1.31 11.68 -3.05
CA ASN A 83 0.73 13.00 -3.27
C ASN A 83 -0.78 13.04 -2.97
N GLU A 84 -1.52 11.98 -3.28
CA GLU A 84 -2.97 11.91 -3.00
C GLU A 84 -3.29 12.03 -1.50
N VAL A 85 -2.47 11.43 -0.63
CA VAL A 85 -2.68 11.49 0.83
C VAL A 85 -2.00 12.70 1.48
N LYS A 86 -1.28 13.53 0.71
CA LYS A 86 -0.47 14.60 1.28
C LYS A 86 -1.36 15.68 1.90
N GLY A 87 -1.29 15.80 3.23
CA GLY A 87 -2.10 16.77 3.99
C GLY A 87 -3.48 16.25 4.37
N GLU A 88 -3.80 15.01 4.00
CA GLU A 88 -5.08 14.38 4.33
C GLU A 88 -4.96 13.52 5.60
N PRO A 89 -6.04 13.39 6.39
CA PRO A 89 -6.12 12.53 7.56
C PRO A 89 -6.30 11.04 7.16
N VAL A 90 -5.45 10.56 6.26
CA VAL A 90 -5.48 9.19 5.72
C VAL A 90 -4.07 8.64 5.66
N HIS A 91 -3.83 7.45 6.24
CA HIS A 91 -2.56 6.75 6.06
C HIS A 91 -2.47 6.07 4.70
N LEU A 92 -1.28 6.12 4.11
CA LEU A 92 -0.92 5.32 2.95
C LEU A 92 -0.08 4.11 3.38
N TYR A 93 -0.56 2.91 3.03
CA TYR A 93 0.24 1.69 3.03
C TYR A 93 0.39 1.20 1.59
N ILE A 94 1.44 0.49 1.23
CA ILE A 94 1.57 -0.06 -0.14
C ILE A 94 1.31 -1.56 -0.17
N GLY A 95 0.43 -2.02 -1.05
CA GLY A 95 0.22 -3.43 -1.35
C GLY A 95 1.38 -4.00 -2.15
N GLN A 96 2.07 -5.00 -1.63
CA GLN A 96 3.24 -5.65 -2.22
C GLN A 96 2.88 -7.01 -2.83
N ALA A 97 3.34 -7.31 -4.04
CA ALA A 97 3.01 -8.54 -4.77
C ALA A 97 4.00 -9.70 -4.51
N ALA A 98 4.06 -10.20 -3.27
CA ALA A 98 4.95 -11.32 -2.92
C ALA A 98 4.77 -12.56 -3.83
N TYR A 99 3.55 -12.81 -4.30
CA TYR A 99 3.24 -13.93 -5.21
C TYR A 99 4.01 -13.89 -6.54
N LYS A 100 4.46 -12.70 -6.99
CA LYS A 100 5.17 -12.53 -8.26
C LYS A 100 6.67 -12.88 -8.16
N ILE A 101 7.25 -12.91 -6.96
CA ILE A 101 8.67 -13.15 -6.75
C ILE A 101 9.07 -14.50 -7.35
N ASN A 102 9.98 -14.45 -8.33
CA ASN A 102 10.44 -15.57 -9.15
C ASN A 102 9.33 -16.37 -9.86
N GLN A 103 8.17 -15.75 -10.10
CA GLN A 103 6.99 -16.37 -10.71
C GLN A 103 6.19 -15.39 -11.58
N ASN A 104 6.89 -14.54 -12.34
CA ASN A 104 6.25 -13.59 -13.24
C ASN A 104 6.95 -13.55 -14.61
N SER A 105 6.23 -13.13 -15.64
CA SER A 105 6.78 -12.92 -16.98
C SER A 105 7.62 -11.65 -17.08
N ASP A 106 7.37 -10.67 -16.21
CA ASP A 106 8.24 -9.51 -16.04
C ASP A 106 9.56 -9.96 -15.36
N PRO A 107 10.72 -9.85 -16.06
CA PRO A 107 12.00 -10.39 -15.59
C PRO A 107 12.52 -9.70 -14.33
N ALA A 108 12.05 -8.48 -14.01
CA ALA A 108 12.44 -7.79 -12.79
C ALA A 108 12.11 -8.63 -11.54
N TRP A 109 11.05 -9.43 -11.57
CA TRP A 109 10.66 -10.27 -10.43
C TRP A 109 11.57 -11.49 -10.20
N SER A 110 12.48 -11.79 -11.12
CA SER A 110 13.54 -12.78 -10.94
C SER A 110 14.81 -12.19 -10.30
N ASP A 111 14.92 -10.86 -10.22
CA ASP A 111 16.00 -10.19 -9.48
C ASP A 111 15.72 -10.29 -7.97
N PRO A 112 16.61 -10.90 -7.17
CA PRO A 112 16.43 -11.00 -5.71
C PRO A 112 16.33 -9.64 -5.02
N GLU A 113 16.82 -8.56 -5.63
CA GLU A 113 16.78 -7.22 -5.04
C GLU A 113 15.50 -6.43 -5.36
N GLU A 114 14.69 -6.84 -6.35
CA GLU A 114 13.54 -6.05 -6.80
C GLU A 114 12.55 -5.77 -5.67
N TYR A 115 12.19 -6.81 -4.93
CA TYR A 115 11.24 -6.69 -3.82
C TYR A 115 11.77 -5.82 -2.67
N PHE A 116 13.08 -5.89 -2.39
CA PHE A 116 13.71 -5.09 -1.33
C PHE A 116 13.91 -3.64 -1.76
N ARG A 117 14.19 -3.37 -3.04
CA ARG A 117 14.19 -2.01 -3.59
C ARG A 117 12.82 -1.36 -3.49
N GLN A 118 11.73 -2.10 -3.68
CA GLN A 118 10.37 -1.57 -3.47
C GLN A 118 10.13 -1.20 -1.99
N ILE A 119 10.56 -2.04 -1.05
CA ILE A 119 10.46 -1.76 0.39
C ILE A 119 11.32 -0.53 0.77
N GLU A 120 12.52 -0.42 0.23
CA GLU A 120 13.41 0.71 0.49
C GLU A 120 12.86 2.01 -0.12
N LEU A 121 12.31 1.95 -1.34
CA LEU A 121 11.64 3.09 -1.95
C LEU A 121 10.47 3.60 -1.10
N ASN A 122 9.68 2.69 -0.52
CA ASN A 122 8.61 3.07 0.40
C ASN A 122 9.17 3.82 1.63
N ARG A 123 10.29 3.37 2.19
CA ARG A 123 10.92 3.99 3.38
C ARG A 123 11.48 5.37 3.13
N GLN A 124 11.83 5.69 1.88
CA GLN A 124 12.28 7.02 1.49
C GLN A 124 11.14 8.05 1.51
N SER A 125 9.88 7.63 1.48
CA SER A 125 8.71 8.50 1.59
C SER A 125 8.21 8.57 3.03
N GLN A 126 8.22 9.76 3.63
CA GLN A 126 7.61 9.98 4.95
C GLN A 126 6.08 9.80 4.94
N LEU A 127 5.45 9.78 3.76
CA LEU A 127 4.00 9.62 3.61
C LEU A 127 3.58 8.15 3.55
N VAL A 128 4.49 7.24 3.19
CA VAL A 128 4.22 5.80 3.21
C VAL A 128 4.45 5.26 4.62
N GLN A 129 3.37 4.84 5.28
CA GLN A 129 3.36 4.39 6.67
C GLN A 129 3.60 2.88 6.83
N GLY A 130 3.81 2.15 5.74
CA GLY A 130 4.13 0.72 5.77
C GLY A 130 3.71 -0.03 4.52
N SER A 131 3.59 -1.35 4.64
CA SER A 131 3.29 -2.24 3.52
C SER A 131 2.38 -3.40 3.92
N MET A 132 1.57 -3.88 2.98
CA MET A 132 0.76 -5.09 3.13
C MET A 132 1.18 -6.10 2.07
N HIS A 133 1.63 -7.28 2.49
CA HIS A 133 2.21 -8.26 1.57
C HIS A 133 1.19 -9.29 1.12
N PHE A 134 0.94 -9.37 -0.19
CA PHE A 134 0.04 -10.33 -0.80
C PHE A 134 0.82 -11.49 -1.45
N SER A 135 0.85 -12.70 -0.88
CA SER A 135 0.29 -13.08 0.42
C SER A 135 1.32 -13.70 1.36
N LEU A 136 0.93 -13.94 2.62
CA LEU A 136 1.78 -14.63 3.60
C LEU A 136 2.21 -16.03 3.12
N LYS A 137 1.36 -16.73 2.34
CA LYS A 137 1.70 -18.03 1.76
C LYS A 137 2.92 -17.91 0.82
N ASP A 138 2.97 -16.86 0.02
CA ASP A 138 4.03 -16.63 -0.96
C ASP A 138 5.33 -16.21 -0.30
N ILE A 139 5.25 -15.41 0.78
CA ILE A 139 6.41 -15.15 1.65
C ILE A 139 6.92 -16.47 2.25
N ASN A 140 6.04 -17.31 2.79
CA ASN A 140 6.45 -18.58 3.44
C ASN A 140 7.06 -19.61 2.48
N ARG A 141 6.74 -19.54 1.18
CA ARG A 141 7.45 -20.33 0.15
C ARG A 141 8.93 -19.95 0.06
N ASN A 142 9.28 -18.75 0.50
CA ASN A 142 10.64 -18.21 0.55
C ASN A 142 11.39 -18.20 -0.80
N PRO A 143 10.75 -17.82 -1.94
CA PRO A 143 11.49 -17.67 -3.19
C PRO A 143 12.58 -16.60 -3.03
N LEU A 144 13.78 -16.88 -3.56
CA LEU A 144 14.93 -15.96 -3.49
C LEU A 144 15.27 -15.52 -2.04
N ASN A 145 14.99 -16.37 -1.05
CA ASN A 145 15.20 -16.11 0.38
C ASN A 145 14.44 -14.88 0.92
N VAL A 146 13.30 -14.51 0.30
CA VAL A 146 12.55 -13.30 0.68
C VAL A 146 12.14 -13.28 2.16
N LYS A 147 11.70 -14.40 2.74
CA LYS A 147 11.27 -14.48 4.14
C LYS A 147 12.42 -14.20 5.09
N ASP A 148 13.57 -14.83 4.85
CA ASP A 148 14.73 -14.71 5.72
C ASP A 148 15.26 -13.29 5.68
N ARG A 149 15.40 -12.72 4.48
CA ARG A 149 15.80 -11.31 4.31
C ARG A 149 14.79 -10.31 4.88
N LEU A 150 13.49 -10.61 4.82
CA LEU A 150 12.49 -9.78 5.50
C LEU A 150 12.71 -9.77 7.02
N ILE A 151 13.09 -10.89 7.63
CA ILE A 151 13.34 -10.99 9.07
C ILE A 151 14.70 -10.36 9.43
N GLU A 152 15.74 -10.64 8.65
CA GLU A 152 17.13 -10.32 8.96
C GLU A 152 17.55 -8.91 8.53
N GLU A 153 16.91 -8.33 7.52
CA GLU A 153 17.31 -7.03 6.96
C GLU A 153 16.22 -5.98 7.16
N SER A 154 15.03 -6.27 6.62
CA SER A 154 13.94 -5.28 6.52
C SER A 154 13.20 -5.08 7.84
N TYR A 155 12.64 -6.12 8.44
CA TYR A 155 11.75 -6.07 9.61
C TYR A 155 12.41 -6.66 10.86
N ARG A 156 13.69 -6.32 11.07
CA ARG A 156 14.52 -6.80 12.19
C ARG A 156 13.93 -6.58 13.60
N LYS A 157 13.06 -5.59 13.76
CA LYS A 157 12.51 -5.19 15.05
C LYS A 157 11.00 -5.04 14.95
N PRO A 158 10.26 -5.42 16.01
CA PRO A 158 8.86 -5.05 16.12
C PRO A 158 8.69 -3.54 15.95
N ALA A 159 7.71 -3.13 15.17
CA ALA A 159 7.34 -1.74 14.97
C ALA A 159 6.00 -1.46 15.63
N LEU A 160 5.85 -0.27 16.21
CA LEU A 160 4.55 0.20 16.67
C LEU A 160 3.66 0.52 15.46
N ILE A 161 2.35 0.36 15.63
CA ILE A 161 1.39 0.79 14.61
C ILE A 161 1.48 2.32 14.52
N PRO A 162 1.65 2.91 13.31
CA PRO A 162 1.64 4.35 13.14
C PRO A 162 0.40 5.00 13.77
N GLU A 163 0.63 6.02 14.57
CA GLU A 163 -0.43 6.78 15.23
C GLU A 163 -1.24 7.54 14.17
N MET A 164 -2.55 7.67 14.41
CA MET A 164 -3.45 8.49 13.58
C MET A 164 -4.01 9.59 14.48
N PRO A 165 -3.28 10.71 14.69
CA PRO A 165 -3.64 11.70 15.72
C PRO A 165 -5.05 12.29 15.56
N TRP A 166 -5.55 12.37 14.32
CA TRP A 166 -6.91 12.84 14.01
C TRP A 166 -8.00 11.87 14.48
N LEU A 167 -7.69 10.60 14.68
CA LEU A 167 -8.55 9.65 15.37
C LEU A 167 -8.37 9.84 16.87
N HIS A 168 -8.72 11.02 17.38
CA HIS A 168 -8.70 11.31 18.81
C HIS A 168 -9.67 10.37 19.53
N GLN A 169 -9.16 9.28 20.12
CA GLN A 169 -9.85 8.51 21.14
C GLN A 169 -8.91 7.53 21.86
N LYS A 170 -9.05 7.48 23.20
CA LYS A 170 -8.29 6.58 24.08
C LYS A 170 -8.31 5.16 23.52
N ALA A 171 -7.12 4.60 23.31
CA ALA A 171 -6.97 3.17 23.09
C ALA A 171 -7.75 2.40 24.17
N PRO A 172 -8.47 1.32 23.83
CA PRO A 172 -9.10 0.48 24.83
C PRO A 172 -8.06 0.03 25.85
N LYS A 173 -8.42 0.03 27.15
CA LYS A 173 -7.55 -0.48 28.22
C LYS A 173 -7.15 -1.93 27.87
N ASN A 174 -5.87 -2.13 27.56
CA ASN A 174 -5.21 -3.39 27.24
C ASN A 174 -5.83 -4.23 26.11
N GLN A 175 -5.19 -4.21 24.94
CA GLN A 175 -5.05 -5.44 24.16
C GLN A 175 -3.70 -6.05 24.52
N SER A 176 -3.72 -7.08 25.36
CA SER A 176 -2.55 -7.92 25.60
C SER A 176 -2.20 -8.63 24.29
N PHE A 177 -1.18 -8.16 23.60
CA PHE A 177 -0.52 -8.94 22.57
C PHE A 177 0.52 -9.81 23.27
N ASN A 178 0.20 -11.09 23.46
CA ASN A 178 1.22 -12.08 23.75
C ASN A 178 1.96 -12.32 22.42
N LEU A 179 3.12 -11.69 22.27
CA LEU A 179 4.10 -12.02 21.26
C LEU A 179 4.86 -13.29 21.69
#